data_AF-A0A926ZHT0-F1
#
_entry.id   AF-A0A926ZHT0-F1
#
_cell.length_a   1.000
_cell.length_b   1.000
_cell.length_c   1.000
_cell.angle_alpha   90.00
_cell.angle_beta   90.00
_cell.angle_gamma   90.00
#
_symmetry.space_group_name_H-M   'P 1'
#
loop_
_entity.id
_entity.type
_entity.pdbx_description
1 polymer ?
#
loop_
_entity_poly.entity_id
_entity_poly.type
_entity_poly.pdbx_seq_one_letter_code
_entity_poly.pdbx_strand_id
1 'polypeptide(L)'
;MYFGRNFKISGIASVKVAIATTLTGLIVCTNFDTAISQTAIQPQTPLPNMAENPDLPPNLNLHTRFDDISTKISENAQVHAIGVYEGYYDIPRRFREHKQGMVELKITKNDTPIVLVLTAYEPVKWNIINESNIKIEYVILSGYHNQEVTGITSNTPILNESYKKGDEDYFYFYKNDSEVRYFPSRDGCTEQKYPQESSYVRSTIKIKEITGLEFTSIQGKYSEKNFEINNQTQGSYLSTERDRGFCYKNSAGELERNF
;
A
#
# COMPACT_ATOMS: atom_id res chain seq x y z
N MET A 1 -9.32 54.71 2.04
CA MET A 1 -9.82 53.37 1.64
C MET A 1 -9.08 53.01 0.35
N TYR A 2 -8.24 51.99 0.22
CA TYR A 2 -7.89 50.83 1.03
C TYR A 2 -6.35 50.69 1.04
N PHE A 3 -5.80 50.17 2.13
CA PHE A 3 -4.38 49.86 2.32
C PHE A 3 -3.96 48.63 1.49
N GLY A 4 -2.75 48.66 0.92
CA GLY A 4 -2.08 47.48 0.37
C GLY A 4 -0.59 47.52 0.70
N ARG A 5 -0.19 46.78 1.74
CA ARG A 5 1.19 46.61 2.21
C ARG A 5 1.95 45.61 1.34
N ASN A 6 3.26 45.83 1.26
CA ASN A 6 4.28 45.06 0.57
C ASN A 6 4.28 43.55 0.91
N PHE A 7 4.47 42.71 -0.10
CA PHE A 7 5.19 41.45 0.03
C PHE A 7 6.39 41.47 -0.92
N LYS A 8 7.59 41.42 -0.33
CA LYS A 8 8.86 41.18 -1.02
C LYS A 8 8.93 39.70 -1.36
N ILE A 9 8.98 39.36 -2.64
CA ILE A 9 9.59 38.12 -3.11
C ILE A 9 10.83 38.54 -3.89
N SER A 10 11.98 38.28 -3.29
CA SER A 10 13.28 38.47 -3.93
C SER A 10 13.50 37.42 -5.00
N GLY A 11 13.81 37.87 -6.22
CA GLY A 11 14.64 37.10 -7.14
C GLY A 11 13.96 36.55 -8.38
N ILE A 12 13.48 37.41 -9.28
CA ILE A 12 13.53 37.14 -10.73
C ILE A 12 13.89 38.46 -11.42
N ALA A 13 15.05 38.49 -12.08
CA ALA A 13 15.46 39.63 -12.89
C ALA A 13 14.55 39.72 -14.12
N SER A 14 13.89 40.87 -14.32
CA SER A 14 13.17 41.18 -15.55
C SER A 14 14.17 41.58 -16.63
N VAL A 15 14.33 40.76 -17.67
CA VAL A 15 15.11 41.14 -18.86
C VAL A 15 14.16 41.84 -19.84
N LYS A 16 14.41 43.14 -20.09
CA LYS A 16 13.78 43.87 -21.19
C LYS A 16 14.57 43.60 -22.48
N VAL A 17 13.91 43.06 -23.49
CA VAL A 17 14.47 42.91 -24.84
C VAL A 17 14.06 44.13 -25.67
N ALA A 18 15.06 44.86 -26.19
CA ALA A 18 14.87 45.86 -27.24
C ALA A 18 15.30 45.23 -28.57
N ILE A 19 14.41 45.24 -29.57
CA ILE A 19 14.70 44.78 -30.92
C ILE A 19 15.04 46.01 -31.75
N ALA A 20 16.28 46.11 -32.21
CA ALA A 20 16.70 47.09 -33.22
C ALA A 20 16.90 46.33 -34.55
N THR A 21 16.10 46.71 -35.55
CA THR A 21 16.18 46.18 -36.91
C THR A 21 17.16 46.99 -37.74
N THR A 22 18.27 46.38 -38.16
CA THR A 22 19.00 46.80 -39.36
C THR A 22 19.46 45.59 -40.18
N LEU A 23 19.21 45.74 -41.47
CA LEU A 23 19.39 44.83 -42.58
C LEU A 23 20.87 44.70 -42.94
N THR A 24 21.44 43.49 -42.89
CA THR A 24 22.44 42.90 -43.81
C THR A 24 23.07 41.67 -43.15
N GLY A 25 23.26 40.62 -43.95
CA GLY A 25 23.53 39.27 -43.50
C GLY A 25 24.87 39.05 -42.81
N LEU A 26 24.81 38.31 -41.71
CA LEU A 26 25.84 37.37 -41.26
C LEU A 26 25.14 36.38 -40.31
N ILE A 27 25.04 35.09 -40.68
CA ILE A 27 24.60 34.06 -39.73
C ILE A 27 25.80 33.75 -38.85
N VAL A 28 25.87 34.38 -37.68
CA VAL A 28 26.76 33.95 -36.60
C VAL A 28 25.98 32.93 -35.76
N CYS A 29 26.37 31.67 -35.83
CA CYS A 29 25.90 30.66 -34.89
C CYS A 29 26.54 30.94 -33.52
N THR A 30 25.85 31.69 -32.65
CA THR A 30 26.21 31.74 -31.22
C THR A 30 25.58 30.53 -30.54
N ASN A 31 26.43 29.62 -30.07
CA ASN A 31 26.02 28.50 -29.23
C ASN A 31 25.28 29.03 -27.99
N PHE A 32 24.00 28.70 -27.86
CA PHE A 32 23.28 28.82 -26.59
C PHE A 32 23.70 27.65 -25.71
N ASP A 33 24.75 27.83 -24.91
CA ASP A 33 25.01 26.98 -23.75
C ASP A 33 23.90 27.23 -22.73
N THR A 34 22.78 26.54 -22.94
CA THR A 34 21.75 26.42 -21.93
C THR A 34 22.34 25.49 -20.87
N ALA A 35 22.84 26.07 -19.78
CA ALA A 35 23.16 25.31 -18.58
C ALA A 35 21.87 24.70 -18.03
N ILE A 36 21.52 23.52 -18.54
CA ILE A 36 20.58 22.62 -17.90
C ILE A 36 21.29 22.22 -16.60
N SER A 37 20.84 22.78 -15.48
CA SER A 37 21.20 22.27 -14.16
C SER A 37 20.73 20.82 -14.10
N GLN A 38 21.62 19.89 -14.42
CA GLN A 38 21.48 18.49 -14.12
C GLN A 38 21.47 18.39 -12.59
N THR A 39 20.30 18.49 -11.97
CA THR A 39 20.08 17.81 -10.70
C THR A 39 20.32 16.35 -10.99
N ALA A 40 21.53 15.88 -10.69
CA ALA A 40 21.87 14.48 -10.67
C ALA A 40 20.77 13.77 -9.88
N ILE A 41 20.03 12.90 -10.56
CA ILE A 41 19.18 11.92 -9.89
C ILE A 41 20.18 11.09 -9.10
N GLN A 42 20.27 11.34 -7.79
CA GLN A 42 20.98 10.43 -6.91
C GLN A 42 20.37 9.05 -7.14
N PRO A 43 21.17 8.02 -7.46
CA PRO A 43 20.66 6.66 -7.49
C PRO A 43 19.98 6.41 -6.15
N GLN A 44 18.72 6.01 -6.19
CA GLN A 44 18.01 5.59 -4.99
C GLN A 44 18.88 4.55 -4.31
N THR A 45 19.21 4.80 -3.05
CA THR A 45 19.86 3.81 -2.19
C THR A 45 19.07 2.50 -2.32
N PRO A 46 19.73 1.36 -2.55
CA PRO A 46 19.07 0.07 -2.47
C PRO A 46 18.28 -0.03 -1.16
N LEU A 47 17.14 -0.72 -1.20
CA LEU A 47 16.44 -1.16 0.02
C LEU A 47 17.51 -1.65 1.02
N PRO A 48 17.51 -1.16 2.28
CA PRO A 48 18.53 -1.54 3.24
C PRO A 48 18.58 -3.06 3.34
N ASN A 49 19.79 -3.60 3.17
CA ASN A 49 20.08 -5.01 3.37
C ASN A 49 19.61 -5.40 4.77
N MET A 50 18.72 -6.40 4.84
CA MET A 50 18.26 -7.00 6.08
C MET A 50 19.38 -7.83 6.71
N ALA A 51 20.33 -7.16 7.34
CA ALA A 51 21.29 -7.80 8.25
C ALA A 51 21.39 -6.96 9.53
N GLU A 52 20.85 -7.54 10.59
CA GLU A 52 21.20 -7.37 12.00
C GLU A 52 21.06 -5.95 12.60
N ASN A 53 19.91 -5.71 13.24
CA ASN A 53 19.83 -4.75 14.34
C ASN A 53 20.01 -5.51 15.67
N PRO A 54 21.11 -5.30 16.43
CA PRO A 54 21.46 -6.11 17.59
C PRO A 54 20.66 -5.82 18.88
N ASP A 55 19.68 -4.90 18.86
CA ASP A 55 18.97 -4.46 20.08
C ASP A 55 17.53 -5.00 20.22
N LEU A 56 17.19 -6.13 19.59
CA LEU A 56 15.86 -6.75 19.76
C LEU A 56 15.75 -7.52 21.08
N PRO A 57 14.64 -7.37 21.84
CA PRO A 57 14.40 -8.15 23.04
C PRO A 57 14.27 -9.64 22.70
N PRO A 58 14.65 -10.54 23.64
CA PRO A 58 14.72 -11.97 23.37
C PRO A 58 13.32 -12.57 23.16
N ASN A 59 13.13 -13.15 21.96
CA ASN A 59 12.16 -14.17 21.57
C ASN A 59 11.10 -14.55 22.62
N LEU A 60 9.91 -13.96 22.50
CA LEU A 60 8.69 -14.63 22.93
C LEU A 60 8.49 -15.81 21.96
N ASN A 61 8.50 -17.06 22.46
CA ASN A 61 8.37 -18.26 21.64
C ASN A 61 7.17 -18.15 20.70
N LEU A 62 7.45 -17.91 19.42
CA LEU A 62 6.46 -17.61 18.39
C LEU A 62 5.47 -18.78 18.22
N HIS A 63 5.94 -20.03 18.40
CA HIS A 63 5.11 -21.23 18.40
C HIS A 63 4.01 -21.22 19.48
N THR A 64 4.34 -20.90 20.73
CA THR A 64 3.35 -20.87 21.81
C THR A 64 2.29 -19.78 21.62
N ARG A 65 2.63 -18.68 20.96
CA ARG A 65 1.67 -17.59 20.63
C ARG A 65 0.63 -18.04 19.61
N PHE A 66 0.98 -18.90 18.66
CA PHE A 66 0.07 -19.37 17.61
C PHE A 66 -0.78 -20.56 18.02
N ASP A 67 -0.24 -21.48 18.83
CA ASP A 67 -1.01 -22.61 19.37
C ASP A 67 -2.17 -22.11 20.26
N ASP A 68 -1.98 -21.03 21.00
CA ASP A 68 -3.03 -20.40 21.82
C ASP A 68 -4.10 -19.64 21.02
N ILE A 69 -3.81 -19.26 19.78
CA ILE A 69 -4.75 -18.55 18.89
C ILE A 69 -5.56 -19.56 18.09
N SER A 70 -4.88 -20.52 17.45
CA SER A 70 -5.53 -21.55 16.63
C SER A 70 -6.52 -22.39 17.45
N THR A 71 -6.23 -22.66 18.73
CA THR A 71 -7.15 -23.38 19.64
C THR A 71 -8.40 -22.59 20.04
N LYS A 72 -8.47 -21.28 19.76
CA LYS A 72 -9.61 -20.41 20.08
C LYS A 72 -10.50 -20.08 18.88
N ILE A 73 -10.04 -20.39 17.67
CA ILE A 73 -10.78 -20.16 16.43
C ILE A 73 -11.58 -21.41 16.11
N SER A 74 -12.86 -21.26 15.84
CA SER A 74 -13.74 -22.36 15.46
C SER A 74 -13.32 -22.91 14.10
N GLU A 75 -13.28 -24.24 13.94
CA GLU A 75 -12.90 -24.89 12.66
C GLU A 75 -13.82 -24.49 11.49
N ASN A 76 -15.06 -24.10 11.77
CA ASN A 76 -16.01 -23.63 10.77
C ASN A 76 -15.99 -22.10 10.56
N ALA A 77 -15.12 -21.37 11.26
CA ALA A 77 -15.01 -19.93 11.10
C ALA A 77 -14.57 -19.58 9.67
N GLN A 78 -15.06 -18.45 9.16
CA GLN A 78 -14.63 -17.94 7.87
C GLN A 78 -13.58 -16.85 8.03
N VAL A 79 -12.49 -16.96 7.27
CA VAL A 79 -11.41 -15.97 7.29
C VAL A 79 -11.62 -14.99 6.14
N HIS A 80 -11.95 -13.75 6.47
CA HIS A 80 -12.13 -12.68 5.49
C HIS A 80 -10.99 -11.67 5.59
N ALA A 81 -10.27 -11.50 4.48
CA ALA A 81 -9.09 -10.67 4.39
C ALA A 81 -9.39 -9.41 3.58
N ILE A 82 -9.05 -8.24 4.13
CA ILE A 82 -9.20 -6.93 3.49
C ILE A 82 -7.84 -6.23 3.50
N GLY A 83 -7.43 -5.75 2.33
CA GLY A 83 -6.11 -5.15 2.12
C GLY A 83 -6.16 -3.83 1.37
N VAL A 84 -5.53 -2.78 1.90
CA VAL A 84 -5.34 -1.52 1.15
C VAL A 84 -3.89 -1.07 1.13
N TYR A 85 -3.45 -0.32 0.10
CA TYR A 85 -2.17 0.38 0.24
C TYR A 85 -2.33 1.51 1.26
N GLU A 86 -3.39 2.31 1.10
CA GLU A 86 -3.75 3.41 1.99
C GLU A 86 -5.27 3.48 2.21
N GLY A 87 -5.68 4.02 3.35
CA GLY A 87 -7.09 4.28 3.64
C GLY A 87 -7.60 5.54 2.93
N TYR A 88 -8.91 5.75 2.96
CA TYR A 88 -9.51 6.95 2.41
C TYR A 88 -9.14 8.21 3.23
N TYR A 89 -8.94 9.32 2.53
CA TYR A 89 -8.71 10.64 3.10
C TYR A 89 -9.73 11.65 2.56
N ASP A 90 -10.32 12.48 3.44
CA ASP A 90 -11.14 13.63 2.99
C ASP A 90 -10.30 14.68 2.24
N ILE A 91 -9.01 14.76 2.58
CA ILE A 91 -8.04 15.68 1.98
C ILE A 91 -6.81 14.86 1.60
N PRO A 92 -6.34 14.92 0.33
CA PRO A 92 -5.13 14.22 -0.09
C PRO A 92 -3.94 14.55 0.79
N ARG A 93 -3.16 13.53 1.13
CA ARG A 93 -1.92 13.68 1.89
C ARG A 93 -0.83 14.34 1.04
N ARG A 94 0.11 15.01 1.71
CA ARG A 94 1.31 15.54 1.07
C ARG A 94 2.34 14.45 0.85
N PHE A 95 3.32 14.72 -0.01
CA PHE A 95 4.45 13.81 -0.22
C PHE A 95 5.17 13.50 1.11
N ARG A 96 5.40 12.21 1.39
CA ARG A 96 5.99 11.69 2.65
C ARG A 96 5.18 11.93 3.92
N GLU A 97 3.93 12.36 3.80
CA GLU A 97 2.99 12.40 4.92
C GLU A 97 2.34 11.03 5.10
N HIS A 98 2.44 10.48 6.31
CA HIS A 98 1.83 9.21 6.71
C HIS A 98 0.61 9.48 7.60
N LYS A 99 -0.39 10.14 7.03
CA LYS A 99 -1.65 10.42 7.74
C LYS A 99 -2.45 9.13 7.88
N GLN A 100 -3.16 8.96 8.99
CA GLN A 100 -4.08 7.84 9.18
C GLN A 100 -5.29 7.99 8.24
N GLY A 101 -5.44 7.04 7.32
CA GLY A 101 -6.61 6.91 6.46
C GLY A 101 -7.73 6.14 7.15
N MET A 102 -8.94 6.21 6.60
CA MET A 102 -10.12 5.54 7.14
C MET A 102 -10.62 4.48 6.16
N VAL A 103 -11.03 3.33 6.68
CA VAL A 103 -11.75 2.30 5.93
C VAL A 103 -12.95 1.85 6.74
N GLU A 104 -14.13 1.84 6.14
CA GLU A 104 -15.34 1.25 6.70
C GLU A 104 -15.52 -0.17 6.17
N LEU A 105 -15.64 -1.14 7.08
CA LEU A 105 -15.92 -2.53 6.74
C LEU A 105 -17.30 -2.90 7.26
N LYS A 106 -18.24 -3.07 6.33
CA LYS A 106 -19.60 -3.48 6.63
C LYS A 106 -19.72 -5.00 6.61
N ILE A 107 -20.37 -5.57 7.63
CA ILE A 107 -20.65 -7.01 7.71
C ILE A 107 -22.17 -7.20 7.75
N THR A 108 -22.70 -7.84 6.71
CA THR A 108 -24.14 -8.11 6.52
C THR A 108 -24.49 -9.59 6.53
N LYS A 109 -23.51 -10.47 6.80
CA LYS A 109 -23.62 -11.94 6.82
C LYS A 109 -24.34 -12.50 8.06
N ASN A 110 -25.00 -13.66 7.98
CA ASN A 110 -25.92 -14.14 9.03
C ASN A 110 -25.45 -15.35 9.88
N ASP A 111 -24.66 -16.31 9.38
CA ASP A 111 -24.73 -17.67 9.97
C ASP A 111 -23.40 -18.33 10.38
N THR A 112 -22.26 -17.63 10.37
CA THR A 112 -20.97 -18.27 10.74
C THR A 112 -20.06 -17.29 11.45
N PRO A 113 -19.34 -17.71 12.52
CA PRO A 113 -18.27 -16.91 13.09
C PRO A 113 -17.21 -16.54 12.05
N ILE A 114 -16.55 -15.40 12.26
CA ILE A 114 -15.52 -14.93 11.34
C ILE A 114 -14.23 -14.54 12.04
N VAL A 115 -13.15 -14.61 11.28
CA VAL A 115 -11.85 -13.99 11.56
C VAL A 115 -11.64 -12.88 10.54
N LEU A 116 -11.30 -11.68 11.02
CA LEU A 116 -10.98 -10.54 10.16
C LEU A 116 -9.46 -10.39 10.05
N VAL A 117 -8.95 -10.33 8.82
CA VAL A 117 -7.55 -10.01 8.53
C VAL A 117 -7.52 -8.68 7.81
N LEU A 118 -7.02 -7.64 8.46
CA LEU A 118 -7.03 -6.27 7.97
C LEU A 118 -5.60 -5.79 7.78
N THR A 119 -5.21 -5.52 6.54
CA THR A 119 -3.82 -5.15 6.23
C THR A 119 -3.70 -3.85 5.46
N ALA A 120 -2.68 -3.06 5.79
CA ALA A 120 -2.34 -1.89 4.99
C ALA A 120 -0.86 -1.52 5.01
N TYR A 121 -0.39 -0.84 3.96
CA TYR A 121 0.95 -0.26 3.99
C TYR A 121 0.98 1.00 4.87
N GLU A 122 0.17 2.01 4.53
CA GLU A 122 0.00 3.27 5.27
C GLU A 122 -0.80 3.05 6.58
N PRO A 123 -0.79 4.02 7.53
CA PRO A 123 -1.60 3.90 8.73
C PRO A 123 -3.09 3.95 8.39
N VAL A 124 -3.86 2.96 8.84
CA VAL A 124 -5.31 2.89 8.60
C VAL A 124 -6.07 2.66 9.90
N LYS A 125 -7.18 3.38 10.03
CA LYS A 125 -8.24 3.12 11.00
C LYS A 125 -9.37 2.36 10.32
N TRP A 126 -9.56 1.13 10.77
CA TRP A 126 -10.60 0.20 10.30
C TRP A 126 -11.83 0.34 11.18
N ASN A 127 -12.91 0.89 10.64
CA ASN A 127 -14.20 1.01 11.33
C ASN A 127 -15.11 -0.15 10.93
N ILE A 128 -15.34 -1.08 11.86
CA ILE A 128 -16.18 -2.26 11.63
C ILE A 128 -17.64 -1.94 11.93
N ILE A 129 -18.52 -2.17 10.97
CA ILE A 129 -19.97 -2.02 11.09
C ILE A 129 -20.59 -3.42 11.01
N ASN A 130 -20.76 -4.06 12.16
CA ASN A 130 -21.29 -5.42 12.29
C ASN A 130 -22.82 -5.41 12.49
N GLU A 131 -23.58 -5.11 11.42
CA GLU A 131 -25.05 -5.01 11.50
C GLU A 131 -25.72 -6.32 11.86
N SER A 132 -25.14 -7.44 11.45
CA SER A 132 -25.67 -8.77 11.70
C SER A 132 -25.30 -9.35 13.07
N ASN A 133 -24.57 -8.59 13.90
CA ASN A 133 -24.10 -9.03 15.22
C ASN A 133 -23.40 -10.40 15.22
N ILE A 134 -22.72 -10.74 14.12
CA ILE A 134 -22.04 -12.03 14.04
C ILE A 134 -20.85 -12.07 14.99
N LYS A 135 -20.50 -13.28 15.44
CA LYS A 135 -19.33 -13.48 16.28
C LYS A 135 -18.05 -13.25 15.47
N ILE A 136 -17.36 -12.14 15.76
CA ILE A 136 -15.98 -11.91 15.32
C ILE A 136 -15.08 -12.58 16.36
N GLU A 137 -14.52 -13.74 16.01
CA GLU A 137 -13.70 -14.53 16.93
C GLU A 137 -12.32 -13.93 17.11
N TYR A 138 -11.83 -13.24 16.08
CA TYR A 138 -10.48 -12.71 16.07
C TYR A 138 -10.32 -11.58 15.04
N VAL A 139 -9.49 -10.59 15.37
CA VAL A 139 -9.04 -9.56 14.43
C VAL A 139 -7.52 -9.60 14.34
N ILE A 140 -7.00 -9.73 13.12
CA ILE A 140 -5.58 -9.68 12.82
C ILE A 140 -5.31 -8.40 12.06
N LEU A 141 -4.55 -7.50 12.67
CA LEU A 141 -4.07 -6.28 12.04
C LEU A 141 -2.62 -6.49 11.61
N SER A 142 -2.27 -6.14 10.38
CA SER A 142 -0.87 -6.14 9.96
C SER A 142 -0.58 -5.07 8.93
N GLY A 143 0.68 -4.65 8.82
CA GLY A 143 1.03 -3.54 7.97
C GLY A 143 2.41 -2.98 8.23
N TYR A 144 2.90 -2.16 7.30
CA TYR A 144 4.15 -1.45 7.52
C TYR A 144 3.98 -0.38 8.61
N HIS A 145 2.95 0.46 8.49
CA HIS A 145 2.59 1.44 9.50
C HIS A 145 1.57 0.89 10.53
N ASN A 146 1.35 1.65 11.60
CA ASN A 146 0.42 1.27 12.67
C ASN A 146 -1.02 1.21 12.17
N GLN A 147 -1.69 0.11 12.52
CA GLN A 147 -3.10 -0.13 12.21
C GLN A 147 -3.96 0.03 13.48
N GLU A 148 -5.17 0.56 13.32
CA GLU A 148 -6.16 0.73 14.39
C GLU A 148 -7.50 0.13 13.96
N VAL A 149 -8.25 -0.48 14.88
CA VAL A 149 -9.60 -1.01 14.63
C VAL A 149 -10.60 -0.47 15.64
N THR A 150 -11.80 -0.12 15.18
CA THR A 150 -12.95 0.29 16.00
C THR A 150 -14.21 -0.45 15.56
N GLY A 151 -15.28 -0.37 16.36
CA GLY A 151 -16.56 -1.01 16.02
C GLY A 151 -16.62 -2.52 16.26
N ILE A 152 -15.65 -3.07 16.98
CA ILE A 152 -15.67 -4.45 17.47
C ILE A 152 -16.04 -4.49 18.96
N THR A 153 -16.56 -5.62 19.43
CA THR A 153 -16.86 -5.80 20.86
C THR A 153 -15.59 -5.86 21.69
N SER A 154 -15.62 -5.40 22.95
CA SER A 154 -14.44 -5.34 23.83
C SER A 154 -13.79 -6.69 24.12
N ASN A 155 -14.52 -7.79 23.89
CA ASN A 155 -14.06 -9.15 24.17
C ASN A 155 -13.46 -9.83 22.93
N THR A 156 -13.52 -9.20 21.75
CA THR A 156 -12.90 -9.73 20.54
C THR A 156 -11.38 -9.58 20.66
N PRO A 157 -10.62 -10.69 20.67
CA PRO A 157 -9.17 -10.63 20.69
C PRO A 157 -8.60 -9.96 19.43
N ILE A 158 -7.50 -9.21 19.61
CA ILE A 158 -6.79 -8.54 18.52
C ILE A 158 -5.32 -8.98 18.54
N LEU A 159 -4.84 -9.51 17.42
CA LEU A 159 -3.41 -9.64 17.12
C LEU A 159 -3.03 -8.47 16.21
N ASN A 160 -1.93 -7.79 16.53
CA ASN A 160 -1.47 -6.65 15.74
C ASN A 160 0.03 -6.80 15.47
N GLU A 161 0.32 -7.21 14.24
CA GLU A 161 1.62 -7.54 13.66
C GLU A 161 2.08 -6.38 12.76
N SER A 162 2.03 -5.13 13.22
CA SER A 162 2.50 -3.98 12.42
C SER A 162 4.00 -3.72 12.64
N TYR A 163 4.75 -3.47 11.57
CA TYR A 163 6.20 -3.19 11.66
C TYR A 163 6.52 -2.01 12.56
N LYS A 164 5.83 -0.87 12.38
CA LYS A 164 6.03 0.31 13.22
C LYS A 164 5.57 0.15 14.67
N LYS A 165 4.93 -0.96 15.02
CA LYS A 165 4.63 -1.36 16.41
C LYS A 165 5.77 -2.23 17.02
N GLY A 166 6.76 -2.59 16.23
CA GLY A 166 7.90 -3.42 16.63
C GLY A 166 7.78 -4.88 16.24
N ASP A 167 6.82 -5.26 15.37
CA ASP A 167 6.70 -6.63 14.90
C ASP A 167 7.51 -6.85 13.61
N GLU A 168 8.46 -7.78 13.66
CA GLU A 168 9.35 -8.06 12.52
C GLU A 168 8.68 -8.99 11.50
N ASP A 169 7.61 -9.69 11.90
CA ASP A 169 6.90 -10.69 11.11
C ASP A 169 5.61 -10.12 10.47
N TYR A 170 5.61 -8.80 10.26
CA TYR A 170 4.50 -8.10 9.62
C TYR A 170 4.31 -8.53 8.17
N PHE A 171 3.07 -8.47 7.71
CA PHE A 171 2.69 -8.74 6.34
C PHE A 171 1.60 -7.74 5.90
N TYR A 172 1.47 -7.56 4.59
CA TYR A 172 0.32 -6.85 4.06
C TYR A 172 0.06 -7.30 2.63
N PHE A 173 -1.17 -7.14 2.19
CA PHE A 173 -1.53 -7.28 0.80
C PHE A 173 -2.58 -6.23 0.48
N TYR A 174 -2.70 -5.90 -0.79
CA TYR A 174 -3.77 -5.03 -1.30
C TYR A 174 -4.03 -5.26 -2.79
N LYS A 175 -3.07 -5.90 -3.46
CA LYS A 175 -3.17 -6.41 -4.81
C LYS A 175 -2.64 -7.83 -4.87
N ASN A 176 -3.05 -8.57 -5.89
CA ASN A 176 -2.42 -9.85 -6.18
C ASN A 176 -1.09 -9.56 -6.90
N ASP A 177 0.01 -9.68 -6.17
CA ASP A 177 1.35 -9.52 -6.72
C ASP A 177 2.09 -10.84 -6.92
N SER A 178 1.36 -11.96 -6.86
CA SER A 178 1.91 -13.31 -7.12
C SER A 178 2.24 -13.53 -8.60
N GLU A 179 1.77 -12.64 -9.47
CA GLU A 179 2.07 -12.67 -10.89
C GLU A 179 3.42 -12.03 -11.22
N VAL A 180 4.02 -12.54 -12.31
CA VAL A 180 5.23 -12.00 -12.92
C VAL A 180 5.01 -10.53 -13.27
N ARG A 181 5.87 -9.64 -12.76
CA ARG A 181 5.83 -8.22 -13.13
C ARG A 181 6.77 -7.96 -14.31
N TYR A 182 6.33 -7.07 -15.20
CA TYR A 182 7.16 -6.56 -16.27
C TYR A 182 7.51 -5.10 -15.98
N PHE A 183 8.79 -4.79 -15.98
CA PHE A 183 9.30 -3.45 -15.71
C PHE A 183 9.70 -2.77 -17.01
N PRO A 184 9.44 -1.47 -17.18
CA PRO A 184 10.08 -0.73 -18.26
C PRO A 184 11.58 -0.63 -17.98
N SER A 185 12.36 -1.06 -18.93
CA SER A 185 13.79 -0.85 -19.02
C SER A 185 14.10 0.08 -20.19
N ARG A 186 15.37 0.45 -20.32
CA ARG A 186 15.88 1.21 -21.47
C ARG A 186 15.60 0.50 -22.79
N ASP A 187 15.64 -0.83 -22.80
CA ASP A 187 15.55 -1.66 -24.00
C ASP A 187 14.15 -2.28 -24.23
N GLY A 188 13.14 -1.79 -23.49
CA GLY A 188 11.78 -2.32 -23.56
C GLY A 188 11.34 -2.92 -22.22
N CYS A 189 10.39 -3.85 -22.23
CA CYS A 189 9.87 -4.44 -21.01
C CYS A 189 10.69 -5.67 -20.60
N THR A 190 11.20 -5.70 -19.38
CA THR A 190 11.91 -6.87 -18.83
C THR A 190 11.01 -7.64 -17.88
N GLU A 191 10.97 -8.95 -18.06
CA GLU A 191 10.32 -9.87 -17.12
C GLU A 191 11.16 -9.97 -15.85
N GLN A 192 10.58 -9.60 -14.71
CA GLN A 192 11.17 -9.89 -13.40
C GLN A 192 10.30 -10.90 -12.68
N LYS A 193 10.74 -12.15 -12.72
CA LYS A 193 10.22 -13.20 -11.85
C LYS A 193 10.75 -12.91 -10.46
N TYR A 194 9.91 -12.41 -9.55
CA TYR A 194 10.31 -12.20 -8.17
C TYR A 194 10.72 -13.56 -7.56
N PRO A 195 11.98 -13.75 -7.14
CA PRO A 195 12.42 -15.00 -6.53
C PRO A 195 11.97 -15.13 -5.07
N GLN A 196 11.27 -14.13 -4.54
CA GLN A 196 10.70 -14.10 -3.21
C GLN A 196 9.18 -14.22 -3.31
N GLU A 197 8.57 -15.05 -2.46
CA GLU A 197 7.13 -15.16 -2.31
C GLU A 197 6.52 -13.76 -2.24
N SER A 198 5.53 -13.51 -3.09
CA SER A 198 4.90 -12.20 -3.17
C SER A 198 4.26 -11.82 -1.84
N SER A 199 4.00 -10.53 -1.61
CA SER A 199 3.42 -10.07 -0.35
C SER A 199 2.08 -10.77 -0.07
N TYR A 200 1.32 -11.02 -1.14
CA TYR A 200 0.13 -11.86 -1.12
C TYR A 200 0.41 -13.30 -0.67
N VAL A 201 1.37 -14.00 -1.30
CA VAL A 201 1.68 -15.41 -0.96
C VAL A 201 2.14 -15.54 0.49
N ARG A 202 3.05 -14.67 0.96
CA ARG A 202 3.50 -14.67 2.36
C ARG A 202 2.34 -14.48 3.33
N SER A 203 1.41 -13.58 3.00
CA SER A 203 0.22 -13.34 3.81
C SER A 203 -0.68 -14.58 3.90
N THR A 204 -0.83 -15.34 2.80
CA THR A 204 -1.64 -16.58 2.81
C THR A 204 -1.04 -17.64 3.74
N ILE A 205 0.28 -17.88 3.64
CA ILE A 205 1.00 -18.83 4.49
C ILE A 205 0.89 -18.39 5.95
N LYS A 206 1.18 -17.12 6.24
CA LYS A 206 1.17 -16.58 7.59
C LYS A 206 -0.21 -16.69 8.26
N ILE A 207 -1.28 -16.40 7.53
CA ILE A 207 -2.64 -16.52 8.06
C ILE A 207 -3.00 -17.97 8.34
N LYS A 208 -2.59 -18.90 7.48
CA LYS A 208 -2.79 -20.33 7.74
C LYS A 208 -2.05 -20.79 8.98
N GLU A 209 -0.82 -20.32 9.20
CA GLU A 209 -0.05 -20.60 10.42
C GLU A 209 -0.71 -20.03 11.68
N ILE A 210 -1.22 -18.80 11.63
CA ILE A 210 -1.87 -18.14 12.77
C ILE A 210 -3.21 -18.78 13.11
N THR A 211 -4.02 -19.06 12.08
CA THR A 211 -5.45 -19.40 12.26
C THR A 211 -5.75 -20.88 12.10
N GLY A 212 -4.86 -21.65 11.47
CA GLY A 212 -5.14 -23.01 11.00
C GLY A 212 -6.10 -23.07 9.79
N LEU A 213 -6.55 -21.92 9.28
CA LEU A 213 -7.58 -21.81 8.24
C LEU A 213 -7.05 -21.08 7.00
N GLU A 214 -7.64 -21.42 5.85
CA GLU A 214 -7.42 -20.70 4.59
C GLU A 214 -8.37 -19.50 4.47
N PHE A 215 -8.03 -18.55 3.60
CA PHE A 215 -8.93 -17.45 3.30
C PHE A 215 -10.24 -17.94 2.66
N THR A 216 -11.37 -17.53 3.24
CA THR A 216 -12.69 -17.66 2.62
C THR A 216 -12.89 -16.60 1.54
N SER A 217 -12.44 -15.38 1.81
CA SER A 217 -12.41 -14.33 0.81
C SER A 217 -11.25 -13.37 1.03
N ILE A 218 -10.78 -12.77 -0.06
CA ILE A 218 -9.76 -11.73 -0.02
C ILE A 218 -10.24 -10.56 -0.86
N GLN A 219 -10.22 -9.36 -0.31
CA GLN A 219 -10.55 -8.13 -1.00
C GLN A 219 -9.39 -7.15 -0.88
N GLY A 220 -9.06 -6.44 -1.94
CA GLY A 220 -8.00 -5.44 -1.84
C GLY A 220 -7.93 -4.44 -2.96
N LYS A 221 -7.53 -3.21 -2.62
CA LYS A 221 -7.47 -2.06 -3.51
C LYS A 221 -6.30 -1.15 -3.14
N TYR A 222 -5.82 -0.31 -4.05
CA TYR A 222 -4.81 0.68 -3.69
C TYR A 222 -5.33 1.61 -2.58
N SER A 223 -6.51 2.19 -2.78
CA SER A 223 -7.23 2.99 -1.78
C SER A 223 -8.73 2.75 -1.93
N GLU A 224 -9.42 2.59 -0.82
CA GLU A 224 -10.88 2.40 -0.80
C GLU A 224 -11.46 2.90 0.52
N LYS A 225 -12.66 3.47 0.47
CA LYS A 225 -13.38 3.92 1.65
C LYS A 225 -14.21 2.79 2.26
N ASN A 226 -14.83 1.97 1.43
CA ASN A 226 -15.83 0.99 1.87
C ASN A 226 -15.53 -0.42 1.36
N PHE A 227 -15.62 -1.39 2.26
CA PHE A 227 -15.67 -2.81 1.94
C PHE A 227 -16.93 -3.44 2.54
N GLU A 228 -17.38 -4.55 1.95
CA GLU A 228 -18.51 -5.32 2.45
C GLU A 228 -18.18 -6.81 2.50
N ILE A 229 -18.58 -7.47 3.59
CA ILE A 229 -18.68 -8.93 3.70
C ILE A 229 -20.15 -9.30 3.80
N ASN A 230 -20.64 -10.03 2.79
CA ASN A 230 -22.01 -10.51 2.68
C ASN A 230 -22.04 -12.00 2.29
N ASN A 231 -23.23 -12.56 2.09
CA ASN A 231 -23.41 -13.99 1.78
C ASN A 231 -22.86 -14.41 0.42
N GLN A 232 -22.52 -13.46 -0.46
CA GLN A 232 -21.90 -13.70 -1.76
C GLN A 232 -20.37 -13.50 -1.73
N THR A 233 -19.81 -13.03 -0.61
CA THR A 233 -18.38 -12.77 -0.49
C THR A 233 -17.59 -14.06 -0.37
N GLN A 234 -17.13 -14.57 -1.52
CA GLN A 234 -16.25 -15.73 -1.63
C GLN A 234 -15.15 -15.45 -2.67
N GLY A 235 -14.01 -16.11 -2.53
CA GLY A 235 -12.91 -16.02 -3.49
C GLY A 235 -12.09 -14.72 -3.35
N SER A 236 -11.26 -14.44 -4.36
CA SER A 236 -10.33 -13.32 -4.34
C SER A 236 -10.74 -12.21 -5.29
N TYR A 237 -10.97 -11.01 -4.75
CA TYR A 237 -11.17 -9.76 -5.47
C TYR A 237 -10.07 -8.78 -5.09
N LEU A 238 -8.89 -8.98 -5.68
CA LEU A 238 -7.77 -8.08 -5.51
C LEU A 238 -7.67 -7.17 -6.72
N SER A 239 -7.44 -5.88 -6.50
CA SER A 239 -7.13 -4.92 -7.55
C SER A 239 -5.96 -5.45 -8.37
N THR A 240 -6.20 -5.58 -9.67
CA THR A 240 -5.16 -5.75 -10.69
C THR A 240 -4.74 -4.41 -11.27
N GLU A 241 -5.13 -3.27 -10.62
CA GLU A 241 -4.89 -1.93 -11.15
C GLU A 241 -3.48 -1.86 -11.69
N ARG A 242 -3.42 -1.69 -13.01
CA ARG A 242 -2.20 -1.63 -13.77
C ARG A 242 -1.44 -0.43 -13.25
N ASP A 243 -0.46 -0.69 -12.39
CA ASP A 243 0.43 0.34 -11.87
C ASP A 243 0.88 1.20 -13.08
N ARG A 244 0.52 2.49 -13.10
CA ARG A 244 0.89 3.36 -14.23
C ARG A 244 2.41 3.37 -14.36
N GLY A 245 2.92 3.27 -15.58
CA GLY A 245 4.35 3.15 -15.84
C GLY A 245 4.91 1.73 -15.71
N PHE A 246 4.10 0.69 -15.56
CA PHE A 246 4.55 -0.70 -15.64
C PHE A 246 4.22 -1.33 -16.99
N CYS A 247 4.94 -2.39 -17.32
CA CYS A 247 4.68 -3.18 -18.52
C CYS A 247 3.67 -4.30 -18.23
N TYR A 248 2.92 -4.74 -19.23
CA TYR A 248 1.98 -5.86 -19.15
C TYR A 248 2.01 -6.71 -20.42
N LYS A 249 1.58 -7.98 -20.34
CA LYS A 249 1.29 -8.79 -21.53
C LYS A 249 -0.12 -8.50 -22.03
N ASN A 250 -0.27 -8.08 -23.29
CA ASN A 250 -1.57 -7.91 -23.93
C ASN A 250 -2.22 -9.28 -24.23
N SER A 251 -3.44 -9.28 -24.80
CA SER A 251 -4.16 -10.50 -25.15
C SER A 251 -3.46 -11.37 -26.20
N ALA A 252 -2.51 -10.80 -26.96
CA ALA A 252 -1.65 -11.52 -27.90
C ALA A 252 -0.36 -12.06 -27.24
N GLY A 253 -0.14 -11.79 -25.94
CA GLY A 253 1.05 -12.20 -25.19
C GLY A 253 2.27 -11.28 -25.36
N GLU A 254 2.12 -10.13 -26.02
CA GLU A 254 3.20 -9.16 -26.26
C GLU A 254 3.31 -8.17 -25.10
N LEU A 255 4.54 -7.70 -24.82
CA LEU A 255 4.79 -6.74 -23.74
C LEU A 255 4.56 -5.30 -24.17
N GLU A 256 3.64 -4.62 -23.50
CA GLU A 256 3.30 -3.21 -23.73
C GLU A 256 3.50 -2.37 -22.47
N ARG A 257 3.84 -1.09 -22.64
CA ARG A 257 3.88 -0.11 -21.54
C ARG A 257 2.49 0.47 -21.29
N ASN A 258 2.05 0.47 -20.03
CA ASN A 258 0.87 1.22 -19.63
C ASN A 258 1.24 2.70 -19.42
N PHE A 259 0.85 3.55 -20.36
CA PHE A 259 1.04 5.01 -20.31
C PHE A 259 0.03 5.67 -19.37
#